data_AF-A0A095WU18-F1
#
_entry.id   AF-A0A095WU18-F1
#
_cell.length_a   1.000
_cell.length_b   1.000
_cell.length_c   1.000
_cell.angle_alpha   90.00
_cell.angle_beta   90.00
_cell.angle_gamma   90.00
#
_symmetry.space_group_name_H-M   'P 1'
#
loop_
_entity.id
_entity.type
_entity.pdbx_description
1 polymer ?
#
loop_
_entity_poly.entity_id
_entity_poly.type
_entity_poly.pdbx_seq_one_letter_code
_entity_poly.pdbx_strand_id
1 'polypeptide(L)'
;MTLKNICVYCGSNPGSRPEYIEQARVLARELVRRDLGLVYGGSVVGIMGVVANEVLAGGGRVIGVIPELLLKKEHAHRGLTELHLVQNMHERKAMMMEKADGFIALPGGAGTLEEFFEVWTWAQLNMHQKPCGLLNIAGYYDSLVQFVDHAVEEEFIRPQHRDMLVVEDDPVLLLDRYAIYEPPNVSKWFDPVKA
;
A
#
# COMPACT_ATOMS: atom_id res chain seq x y z
N MET A 1 -4.31 -17.08 -4.94
CA MET A 1 -3.18 -16.31 -5.51
C MET A 1 -2.00 -16.48 -4.57
N THR A 2 -0.78 -16.74 -5.06
CA THR A 2 0.39 -16.83 -4.17
C THR A 2 1.02 -15.45 -4.05
N LEU A 3 1.01 -14.86 -2.86
CA LEU A 3 1.66 -13.57 -2.58
C LEU A 3 3.18 -13.74 -2.66
N LYS A 4 3.85 -12.89 -3.45
CA LYS A 4 5.31 -12.82 -3.52
C LYS A 4 5.85 -11.44 -3.17
N ASN A 5 5.15 -10.39 -3.58
CA ASN A 5 5.57 -9.02 -3.33
C ASN A 5 4.43 -8.18 -2.77
N ILE A 6 4.71 -7.34 -1.77
CA ILE A 6 3.77 -6.38 -1.21
C ILE A 6 4.22 -4.96 -1.56
N CYS A 7 3.34 -4.19 -2.19
CA CYS A 7 3.55 -2.77 -2.39
C CYS A 7 3.23 -2.01 -1.11
N VAL A 8 4.13 -1.16 -0.65
CA VAL A 8 3.92 -0.31 0.52
C VAL A 8 3.96 1.16 0.10
N TYR A 9 2.83 1.85 0.25
CA TYR A 9 2.72 3.29 0.18
C TYR A 9 2.88 3.87 1.57
N CYS A 10 3.73 4.88 1.75
CA CYS A 10 3.99 5.45 3.07
C CYS A 10 4.57 6.85 2.99
N GLY A 11 4.57 7.58 4.12
CA GLY A 11 5.08 8.94 4.19
C GLY A 11 6.59 9.05 3.93
N SER A 12 6.97 10.08 3.17
CA SER A 12 8.35 10.56 3.05
C SER A 12 8.86 11.28 4.32
N ASN A 13 7.96 11.53 5.29
CA ASN A 13 8.25 12.00 6.63
C ASN A 13 8.10 10.86 7.65
N PRO A 14 8.84 10.88 8.78
CA PRO A 14 8.71 9.87 9.83
C PRO A 14 7.42 9.99 10.65
N GLY A 15 6.71 11.11 10.53
CA GLY A 15 5.56 11.45 11.37
C GLY A 15 5.97 11.96 12.75
N SER A 16 4.98 12.22 13.61
CA SER A 16 5.16 12.83 14.94
C SER A 16 5.16 11.84 16.10
N ARG A 17 4.92 10.55 15.82
CA ARG A 17 4.79 9.48 16.82
C ARG A 17 5.79 8.36 16.52
N PRO A 18 6.53 7.85 17.51
CA PRO A 18 7.50 6.77 17.30
C PRO A 18 6.85 5.48 16.77
N GLU A 19 5.59 5.23 17.13
CA GLU A 19 4.82 4.04 16.75
C GLU A 19 4.78 3.83 15.23
N TYR A 20 4.77 4.91 14.43
CA TYR A 20 4.77 4.83 12.97
C TYR A 20 6.04 4.15 12.44
N ILE A 21 7.20 4.49 13.01
CA ILE A 21 8.49 3.94 12.63
C ILE A 21 8.64 2.53 13.20
N GLU A 22 8.19 2.29 14.43
CA GLU A 22 8.26 0.97 15.05
C GLU A 22 7.42 -0.06 14.28
N GLN A 23 6.17 0.27 13.95
CA GLN A 23 5.29 -0.62 13.21
C GLN A 23 5.72 -0.80 11.75
N ALA A 24 6.32 0.22 11.13
CA ALA A 24 6.97 0.08 9.83
C ALA A 24 8.09 -0.98 9.85
N ARG A 25 8.88 -1.04 10.93
CA ARG A 25 9.89 -2.10 11.11
C ARG A 25 9.27 -3.47 11.38
N VAL A 26 8.19 -3.53 12.18
CA VAL A 26 7.46 -4.78 12.43
C VAL A 26 6.95 -5.35 11.10
N LEU A 27 6.29 -4.53 10.28
CA LEU A 27 5.84 -4.92 8.94
C LEU A 27 7.00 -5.43 8.09
N ALA A 28 8.11 -4.70 8.02
CA ALA A 28 9.27 -5.09 7.23
C ALA A 28 9.86 -6.45 7.66
N ARG A 29 10.01 -6.69 8.96
CA ARG A 29 10.46 -7.98 9.49
C ARG A 29 9.48 -9.10 9.17
N GLU A 30 8.19 -8.81 9.20
CA GLU A 30 7.16 -9.80 8.89
C GLU A 30 7.13 -10.15 7.40
N LEU A 31 7.38 -9.19 6.51
CA LEU A 31 7.57 -9.45 5.08
C LEU A 31 8.74 -10.42 4.86
N VAL A 32 9.90 -10.15 5.50
CA VAL A 32 11.08 -11.03 5.43
C VAL A 32 10.76 -12.43 5.95
N ARG A 33 10.11 -12.53 7.12
CA ARG A 33 9.75 -13.80 7.75
C ARG A 33 8.87 -14.67 6.85
N ARG A 34 8.00 -14.04 6.05
CA ARG A 34 7.09 -14.70 5.09
C ARG A 34 7.69 -14.89 3.70
N ASP A 35 8.96 -14.55 3.48
CA ASP A 35 9.61 -14.51 2.15
C ASP A 35 8.86 -13.63 1.13
N LEU A 36 8.27 -12.54 1.60
CA LEU A 36 7.61 -11.53 0.78
C LEU A 36 8.59 -10.40 0.43
N GLY A 37 8.68 -10.05 -0.84
CA GLY A 37 9.41 -8.88 -1.31
C GLY A 37 8.65 -7.57 -1.04
N LEU A 38 9.39 -6.48 -0.93
CA LEU A 38 8.86 -5.12 -0.82
C LEU A 38 8.89 -4.44 -2.20
N VAL A 39 7.77 -3.85 -2.61
CA VAL A 39 7.70 -2.89 -3.71
C VAL A 39 7.36 -1.52 -3.11
N TYR A 40 8.06 -0.45 -3.50
CA TYR A 40 7.78 0.90 -2.97
C TYR A 40 8.34 2.01 -3.89
N GLY A 41 8.17 3.27 -3.50
CA GLY A 41 8.56 4.45 -4.30
C GLY A 41 10.06 4.77 -4.39
N GLY A 42 10.97 3.94 -3.88
CA GLY A 42 12.41 4.06 -4.16
C GLY A 42 13.21 5.13 -3.38
N SER A 43 12.60 5.85 -2.45
CA SER A 43 13.26 6.89 -1.63
C SER A 43 13.86 6.33 -0.32
N VAL A 44 14.92 6.97 0.19
CA VAL A 44 15.55 6.64 1.48
C VAL A 44 15.00 7.45 2.67
N VAL A 45 14.05 8.36 2.46
CA VAL A 45 13.58 9.27 3.52
C VAL A 45 12.37 8.74 4.30
N GLY A 46 12.15 9.26 5.50
CA GLY A 46 10.95 8.99 6.31
C GLY A 46 10.68 7.51 6.56
N ILE A 47 9.40 7.14 6.53
CA ILE A 47 8.96 5.74 6.73
C ILE A 47 9.44 4.86 5.56
N MET A 48 9.49 5.40 4.34
CA MET A 48 9.96 4.70 3.14
C MET A 48 11.35 4.10 3.35
N GLY A 49 12.30 4.91 3.83
CA GLY A 49 13.66 4.46 4.13
C GLY A 49 13.71 3.42 5.23
N VAL A 50 12.87 3.54 6.26
CA VAL A 50 12.83 2.59 7.37
C VAL A 50 12.39 1.21 6.91
N VAL A 51 11.27 1.12 6.18
CA VAL A 51 10.77 -0.18 5.70
C VAL A 51 11.78 -0.83 4.77
N ALA A 52 12.32 -0.08 3.79
CA ALA A 52 13.28 -0.60 2.82
C ALA A 52 14.57 -1.11 3.50
N ASN A 53 15.16 -0.33 4.40
CA ASN A 53 16.38 -0.72 5.09
C ASN A 53 16.17 -1.93 6.01
N GLU A 54 15.03 -2.00 6.70
CA GLU A 54 14.73 -3.13 7.59
C GLU A 54 14.52 -4.44 6.80
N VAL A 55 13.86 -4.38 5.64
CA VAL A 55 13.73 -5.54 4.75
C VAL A 55 15.11 -6.00 4.24
N LEU A 56 15.95 -5.07 3.79
CA LEU A 56 17.31 -5.38 3.31
C LEU A 56 18.18 -5.96 4.44
N ALA A 57 18.11 -5.41 5.65
CA ALA A 57 18.85 -5.90 6.81
C ALA A 57 18.45 -7.33 7.20
N GLY A 58 17.20 -7.72 6.96
CA GLY A 58 16.71 -9.08 7.11
C GLY A 58 17.08 -10.03 5.96
N GLY A 59 17.78 -9.56 4.93
CA GLY A 59 18.11 -10.33 3.73
C GLY A 59 16.95 -10.47 2.73
N GLY A 60 15.89 -9.67 2.89
CA GLY A 60 14.75 -9.64 1.99
C GLY A 60 15.03 -8.92 0.66
N ARG A 61 14.03 -8.95 -0.24
CA ARG A 61 14.10 -8.33 -1.56
C ARG A 61 13.35 -7.00 -1.57
N VAL A 62 13.96 -5.96 -2.12
CA VAL A 62 13.32 -4.63 -2.25
C VAL A 62 13.41 -4.12 -3.68
N ILE A 63 12.26 -3.78 -4.24
CA ILE A 63 12.10 -3.16 -5.55
C ILE A 63 11.63 -1.72 -5.37
N GLY A 64 12.46 -0.76 -5.76
CA GLY A 64 12.10 0.66 -5.81
C GLY A 64 11.71 1.08 -7.21
N VAL A 65 10.67 1.91 -7.33
CA VAL A 65 10.30 2.58 -8.58
C VAL A 65 10.28 4.09 -8.33
N ILE A 66 11.17 4.84 -8.99
CA ILE A 66 11.30 6.28 -8.77
C ILE A 66 11.32 7.04 -10.11
N PRO A 67 10.53 8.11 -10.27
CA PRO A 67 10.56 8.91 -11.47
C PRO A 67 11.77 9.85 -11.48
N GLU A 68 12.27 10.19 -12.66
CA GLU A 68 13.44 11.07 -12.84
C GLU A 68 13.30 12.41 -12.09
N LEU A 69 12.09 12.98 -12.06
CA LEU A 69 11.80 14.24 -11.37
C LEU A 69 12.06 14.18 -9.86
N LEU A 70 11.89 13.01 -9.24
CA LEU A 70 12.03 12.81 -7.79
C LEU A 70 13.43 12.30 -7.41
N LEU A 71 14.21 11.79 -8.37
CA LEU A 71 15.57 11.30 -8.13
C LEU A 71 16.45 12.30 -7.36
N LYS A 72 16.36 13.59 -7.72
CA LYS A 72 17.14 14.68 -7.08
C LYS A 72 16.52 15.20 -5.77
N LYS A 73 15.20 15.09 -5.62
CA LYS A 73 14.47 15.65 -4.47
C LYS A 73 14.37 14.69 -3.29
N GLU A 74 14.13 13.41 -3.58
CA GLU A 74 13.77 12.40 -2.57
C GLU A 74 14.91 11.44 -2.23
N HIS A 75 16.13 11.68 -2.75
CA HIS A 75 17.32 10.86 -2.56
C HIS A 75 17.06 9.36 -2.81
N ALA A 76 17.27 8.93 -4.05
CA ALA A 76 17.10 7.52 -4.40
C ALA A 76 17.91 6.58 -3.52
N HIS A 77 17.28 5.49 -3.10
CA HIS A 77 17.94 4.46 -2.32
C HIS A 77 18.81 3.59 -3.24
N ARG A 78 20.13 3.67 -3.09
CA ARG A 78 21.10 3.01 -4.00
C ARG A 78 21.44 1.56 -3.63
N GLY A 79 20.95 1.08 -2.49
CA GLY A 79 21.22 -0.26 -1.95
C GLY A 79 20.08 -1.26 -2.16
N LEU A 80 19.10 -0.92 -3.00
CA LEU A 80 17.95 -1.78 -3.27
C LEU A 80 18.34 -3.00 -4.12
N THR A 81 17.54 -4.06 -4.04
CA THR A 81 17.69 -5.24 -4.91
C THR A 81 17.42 -4.87 -6.37
N GLU A 82 16.38 -4.07 -6.62
CA GLU A 82 16.07 -3.48 -7.91
C GLU A 82 15.70 -2.01 -7.72
N LEU A 83 16.16 -1.14 -8.62
CA LEU A 83 15.71 0.25 -8.71
C LEU A 83 15.34 0.56 -10.16
N HIS A 84 14.07 0.86 -10.39
CA HIS A 84 13.53 1.22 -11.69
C HIS A 84 13.37 2.73 -11.80
N LEU A 85 13.98 3.32 -12.83
CA LEU A 85 13.83 4.72 -13.18
C LEU A 85 12.76 4.84 -14.26
N VAL A 86 11.77 5.69 -14.02
CA VAL A 86 10.62 5.91 -14.91
C VAL A 86 10.46 7.39 -15.27
N GLN A 87 9.72 7.69 -16.33
CA GLN A 87 9.66 9.06 -16.84
C GLN A 87 8.69 9.94 -16.04
N ASN A 88 7.61 9.34 -15.52
CA ASN A 88 6.52 10.09 -14.91
C ASN A 88 5.82 9.30 -13.78
N MET A 89 4.90 9.96 -13.09
CA MET A 89 4.16 9.36 -11.96
C MET A 89 3.21 8.25 -12.41
N HIS A 90 2.65 8.29 -13.62
CA HIS A 90 1.76 7.24 -14.10
C HIS A 90 2.52 5.93 -14.32
N GLU A 91 3.68 5.98 -14.98
CA GLU A 91 4.57 4.83 -15.14
C GLU A 91 5.03 4.26 -13.80
N ARG A 92 5.34 5.13 -12.83
CA ARG A 92 5.70 4.73 -11.46
C ARG A 92 4.59 3.86 -10.86
N LYS A 93 3.36 4.36 -10.83
CA LYS A 93 2.22 3.67 -10.21
C LYS A 93 1.85 2.40 -10.95
N ALA A 94 1.86 2.43 -12.29
CA ALA A 94 1.61 1.26 -13.13
C ALA A 94 2.62 0.13 -12.86
N MET A 95 3.92 0.43 -12.79
CA MET A 95 4.96 -0.55 -12.53
C MET A 95 4.89 -1.10 -11.09
N MET A 96 4.62 -0.25 -10.10
CA MET A 96 4.41 -0.69 -8.71
C MET A 96 3.21 -1.64 -8.61
N MET A 97 2.12 -1.35 -9.31
CA MET A 97 0.94 -2.21 -9.42
C MET A 97 1.26 -3.54 -10.10
N GLU A 98 2.01 -3.54 -11.19
CA GLU A 98 2.40 -4.77 -11.91
C GLU A 98 3.24 -5.71 -11.03
N LYS A 99 4.22 -5.15 -10.30
CA LYS A 99 5.20 -5.92 -9.52
C LYS A 99 4.70 -6.42 -8.17
N ALA A 100 3.53 -5.98 -7.72
CA ALA A 100 2.97 -6.31 -6.41
C ALA A 100 1.82 -7.32 -6.49
N ASP A 101 1.60 -8.08 -5.43
CA ASP A 101 0.48 -9.00 -5.26
C ASP A 101 -0.52 -8.53 -4.19
N GLY A 102 -0.21 -7.43 -3.49
CA GLY A 102 -1.07 -6.77 -2.51
C GLY A 102 -0.52 -5.38 -2.17
N PHE A 103 -1.37 -4.51 -1.60
CA PHE A 103 -1.07 -3.09 -1.36
C PHE A 103 -1.33 -2.71 0.08
N ILE A 104 -0.35 -2.12 0.77
CA ILE A 104 -0.50 -1.61 2.13
C ILE A 104 -0.22 -0.10 2.13
N ALA A 105 -1.09 0.68 2.76
CA ALA A 105 -0.77 2.05 3.15
C ALA A 105 -0.38 2.09 4.63
N LEU A 106 0.84 2.54 4.91
CA LEU A 106 1.26 3.05 6.21
C LEU A 106 0.95 4.55 6.30
N PRO A 107 0.95 5.15 7.51
CA PRO A 107 0.76 6.57 7.69
C PRO A 107 1.59 7.43 6.72
N GLY A 108 0.93 8.43 6.12
CA GLY A 108 1.50 9.21 5.04
C GLY A 108 0.59 10.33 4.56
N GLY A 109 1.14 11.25 3.79
CA GLY A 109 0.41 12.44 3.33
C GLY A 109 -0.48 12.19 2.11
N ALA A 110 -0.82 13.28 1.41
CA ALA A 110 -1.66 13.24 0.22
C ALA A 110 -1.14 12.29 -0.87
N GLY A 111 0.19 12.18 -1.06
CA GLY A 111 0.76 11.25 -2.03
C GLY A 111 0.47 9.78 -1.70
N THR A 112 0.57 9.40 -0.43
CA THR A 112 0.23 8.04 0.02
C THR A 112 -1.25 7.74 -0.20
N LEU A 113 -2.13 8.71 0.10
CA LEU A 113 -3.56 8.55 -0.12
C LEU A 113 -3.88 8.45 -1.61
N GLU A 114 -3.27 9.29 -2.44
CA GLU A 114 -3.47 9.27 -3.90
C GLU A 114 -3.09 7.92 -4.52
N GLU A 115 -1.90 7.40 -4.17
CA GLU A 115 -1.43 6.10 -4.64
C GLU A 115 -2.36 4.96 -4.15
N PHE A 116 -2.80 5.01 -2.89
CA PHE A 116 -3.63 3.97 -2.30
C PHE A 116 -5.08 3.97 -2.84
N PHE A 117 -5.72 5.14 -2.92
CA PHE A 117 -7.08 5.24 -3.44
C PHE A 117 -7.16 4.84 -4.92
N GLU A 118 -6.11 5.06 -5.70
CA GLU A 118 -6.07 4.63 -7.10
C GLU A 118 -6.11 3.10 -7.22
N VAL A 119 -5.24 2.37 -6.50
CA VAL A 119 -5.27 0.89 -6.54
C VAL A 119 -6.54 0.32 -5.92
N TRP A 120 -7.08 0.94 -4.87
CA TRP A 120 -8.37 0.51 -4.33
C TRP A 120 -9.51 0.73 -5.33
N THR A 121 -9.51 1.86 -6.05
CA THR A 121 -10.47 2.13 -7.13
C THR A 121 -10.34 1.10 -8.25
N TRP A 122 -9.12 0.75 -8.67
CA TRP A 122 -8.89 -0.28 -9.68
C TRP A 122 -9.39 -1.67 -9.26
N ALA A 123 -9.32 -2.00 -7.97
CA ALA A 123 -9.95 -3.21 -7.43
C ALA A 123 -11.48 -3.18 -7.62
N GLN A 124 -12.13 -2.04 -7.34
CA GLN A 124 -13.58 -1.86 -7.53
C GLN A 124 -13.99 -1.96 -9.01
N LEU A 125 -13.15 -1.46 -9.91
CA LEU A 125 -13.29 -1.60 -11.37
C LEU A 125 -12.99 -3.03 -11.87
N ASN A 126 -12.66 -3.98 -10.98
CA ASN A 126 -12.24 -5.34 -11.29
C ASN A 126 -11.03 -5.41 -12.24
N MET A 127 -10.17 -4.38 -12.22
CA MET A 127 -8.91 -4.36 -12.98
C MET A 127 -7.83 -5.22 -12.32
N HIS A 128 -7.99 -5.54 -11.04
CA HIS A 128 -7.22 -6.57 -10.34
C HIS A 128 -7.99 -7.15 -9.15
N GLN A 129 -7.45 -8.23 -8.61
CA GLN A 129 -8.02 -8.99 -7.49
C GLN A 129 -7.10 -9.05 -6.26
N LYS A 130 -6.05 -8.22 -6.24
CA LYS A 130 -5.06 -8.11 -5.17
C LYS A 130 -5.66 -7.41 -3.94
N PRO A 131 -5.36 -7.85 -2.69
CA PRO A 131 -5.83 -7.20 -1.48
C PRO A 131 -5.25 -5.78 -1.31
N CYS A 132 -6.08 -4.87 -0.77
CA CYS A 132 -5.70 -3.50 -0.42
C CYS A 132 -5.99 -3.26 1.05
N GLY A 133 -5.08 -2.61 1.77
CA GLY A 133 -5.23 -2.44 3.21
C GLY A 133 -4.52 -1.25 3.80
N LEU A 134 -5.12 -0.74 4.87
CA LEU A 134 -4.61 0.33 5.71
C LEU A 134 -4.04 -0.29 6.99
N LEU A 135 -2.78 0.00 7.29
CA LEU A 135 -2.19 -0.33 8.57
C LEU A 135 -2.41 0.85 9.54
N ASN A 136 -3.47 0.76 10.34
CA ASN A 136 -4.04 1.82 11.17
C ASN A 136 -3.24 2.07 12.47
N ILE A 137 -1.97 2.43 12.31
CA ILE A 137 -1.05 2.60 13.44
C ILE A 137 -1.51 3.77 14.31
N ALA A 138 -1.71 3.51 15.60
CA ALA A 138 -2.09 4.51 16.60
C ALA A 138 -3.34 5.33 16.22
N GLY A 139 -4.28 4.74 15.47
CA GLY A 139 -5.53 5.35 15.02
C GLY A 139 -5.37 6.37 13.89
N TYR A 140 -4.24 6.34 13.16
CA TYR A 140 -3.96 7.32 12.09
C TYR A 140 -5.06 7.41 11.02
N TYR A 141 -5.67 6.28 10.68
CA TYR A 141 -6.71 6.14 9.68
C TYR A 141 -8.13 6.13 10.25
N ASP A 142 -8.36 6.29 11.55
CA ASP A 142 -9.70 6.25 12.15
C ASP A 142 -10.68 7.21 11.45
N SER A 143 -10.26 8.46 11.25
CA SER A 143 -11.08 9.46 10.57
C SER A 143 -11.28 9.17 9.08
N LEU A 144 -10.29 8.52 8.44
CA LEU A 144 -10.41 8.13 7.04
C LEU A 144 -11.42 6.98 6.89
N VAL A 145 -11.32 5.97 7.75
CA VAL A 145 -12.24 4.84 7.78
C VAL A 145 -13.66 5.32 8.07
N GLN A 146 -13.83 6.21 9.05
CA GLN A 146 -15.13 6.83 9.33
C GLN A 146 -15.68 7.61 8.12
N PHE A 147 -14.84 8.34 7.39
CA PHE A 147 -15.26 9.03 6.17
C PHE A 147 -15.72 8.05 5.08
N VAL A 148 -14.98 6.95 4.89
CA VAL A 148 -15.37 5.92 3.93
C VAL A 148 -16.69 5.25 4.34
N ASP A 149 -16.87 4.95 5.63
CA ASP A 149 -18.12 4.38 6.15
C ASP A 149 -19.30 5.34 5.92
N HIS A 150 -19.11 6.63 6.16
CA HIS A 150 -20.11 7.65 5.82
C HIS A 150 -20.43 7.69 4.31
N ALA A 151 -19.42 7.57 3.44
CA ALA A 151 -19.65 7.49 1.99
C ALA A 151 -20.41 6.22 1.57
N VAL A 152 -20.37 5.15 2.37
CA VAL A 152 -21.24 3.97 2.18
C VAL A 152 -22.67 4.29 2.61
N GLU A 153 -22.86 4.95 3.75
CA GLU A 153 -24.19 5.38 4.23
C GLU A 153 -24.88 6.32 3.23
N GLU A 154 -24.13 7.22 2.62
CA GLU A 154 -24.59 8.16 1.59
C GLU A 154 -24.62 7.55 0.17
N GLU A 155 -24.47 6.23 0.05
CA GLU A 155 -24.57 5.45 -1.20
C GLU A 155 -23.54 5.80 -2.30
N PHE A 156 -22.48 6.55 -1.99
CA PHE A 156 -21.37 6.82 -2.92
C PHE A 156 -20.42 5.62 -3.06
N ILE A 157 -20.31 4.78 -2.04
CA ILE A 157 -19.51 3.55 -2.05
C ILE A 157 -20.41 2.37 -1.73
N ARG A 158 -20.34 1.32 -2.56
CA ARG A 158 -21.08 0.08 -2.28
C ARG A 158 -20.48 -0.64 -1.07
N PRO A 159 -21.29 -1.26 -0.19
CA PRO A 159 -20.77 -2.05 0.94
C PRO A 159 -19.73 -3.10 0.51
N GLN A 160 -19.93 -3.75 -0.63
CA GLN A 160 -18.99 -4.75 -1.15
C GLN A 160 -17.63 -4.16 -1.53
N HIS A 161 -17.59 -2.89 -1.96
CA HIS A 161 -16.35 -2.19 -2.26
C HIS A 161 -15.64 -1.78 -0.95
N ARG A 162 -16.41 -1.40 0.08
CA ARG A 162 -15.90 -1.15 1.42
C ARG A 162 -15.27 -2.40 2.05
N ASP A 163 -15.86 -3.58 1.82
CA ASP A 163 -15.36 -4.86 2.32
C ASP A 163 -14.03 -5.28 1.66
N MET A 164 -13.69 -4.74 0.49
CA MET A 164 -12.37 -4.94 -0.13
C MET A 164 -11.23 -4.28 0.66
N LEU A 165 -11.56 -3.28 1.49
CA LEU A 165 -10.57 -2.52 2.26
C LEU A 165 -10.27 -3.23 3.59
N VAL A 166 -9.11 -3.87 3.65
CA VAL A 166 -8.59 -4.46 4.90
C VAL A 166 -8.08 -3.33 5.80
N VAL A 167 -8.50 -3.30 7.06
CA VAL A 167 -8.00 -2.32 8.03
C VAL A 167 -7.61 -3.10 9.27
N GLU A 168 -6.35 -3.00 9.66
CA GLU A 168 -5.79 -3.62 10.85
C GLU A 168 -4.75 -2.68 11.46
N ASP A 169 -4.52 -2.75 12.76
CA ASP A 169 -3.46 -2.01 13.45
C ASP A 169 -2.18 -2.84 13.68
N ASP A 170 -2.27 -4.16 13.48
CA ASP A 170 -1.18 -5.12 13.60
C ASP A 170 -0.71 -5.63 12.22
N PRO A 171 0.58 -5.52 11.87
CA PRO A 171 1.11 -5.96 10.58
C PRO A 171 0.97 -7.47 10.31
N VAL A 172 1.05 -8.30 11.35
CA VAL A 172 0.93 -9.76 11.26
C VAL A 172 -0.51 -10.13 10.92
N LEU A 173 -1.48 -9.55 11.63
CA LEU A 173 -2.91 -9.78 11.37
C LEU A 173 -3.30 -9.31 9.96
N LEU A 174 -2.80 -8.16 9.52
CA LEU A 174 -3.02 -7.66 8.17
C LEU A 174 -2.54 -8.67 7.12
N LEU A 175 -1.32 -9.17 7.25
CA LEU A 175 -0.75 -10.14 6.32
C LEU A 175 -1.41 -11.52 6.41
N ASP A 176 -1.94 -11.91 7.57
CA ASP A 176 -2.77 -13.11 7.73
C ASP A 176 -4.07 -12.99 6.94
N ARG A 177 -4.73 -11.83 7.01
CA ARG A 177 -5.92 -11.55 6.19
C ARG A 177 -5.61 -11.58 4.69
N TYR A 178 -4.42 -11.13 4.28
CA TYR A 178 -4.00 -11.20 2.87
C TYR A 178 -3.83 -12.62 2.38
N ALA A 179 -3.31 -13.52 3.24
CA ALA A 179 -3.08 -14.92 2.87
C ALA A 179 -4.38 -15.69 2.56
N ILE A 180 -5.49 -15.28 3.17
CA ILE A 180 -6.83 -15.88 2.98
C ILE A 180 -7.77 -14.98 2.18
N TYR A 181 -7.27 -13.89 1.59
CA TYR A 181 -8.11 -12.92 0.92
C TYR A 181 -8.76 -13.51 -0.33
N GLU A 182 -10.08 -13.38 -0.41
CA GLU A 182 -10.87 -13.66 -1.60
C GLU A 182 -11.52 -12.36 -2.09
N PRO A 183 -11.26 -11.93 -3.34
CA PRO A 183 -11.89 -10.73 -3.88
C PRO A 183 -13.41 -10.94 -3.95
N PRO A 184 -14.23 -9.97 -3.48
CA PRO A 184 -15.66 -10.10 -3.59
C PRO A 184 -16.08 -10.12 -5.07
N ASN A 185 -17.01 -11.01 -5.42
CA ASN A 185 -17.55 -11.08 -6.78
C ASN A 185 -18.50 -9.89 -7.01
N VAL A 186 -17.93 -8.75 -7.41
CA VAL A 186 -18.66 -7.51 -7.67
C VAL A 186 -19.14 -7.39 -9.13
N SER A 187 -19.30 -8.51 -9.84
CA SER A 187 -19.65 -8.57 -11.28
C SER A 187 -20.98 -7.91 -11.70
N LYS A 188 -21.70 -7.26 -10.79
CA LYS A 188 -22.85 -6.38 -11.08
C LYS A 188 -22.41 -4.98 -11.56
N TRP A 189 -21.50 -4.91 -12.51
CA TRP A 189 -21.08 -3.63 -13.10
C TRP A 189 -22.16 -2.93 -13.95
N PHE A 190 -23.41 -3.41 -13.97
CA PHE A 190 -24.49 -2.80 -14.76
C PHE A 190 -25.90 -2.97 -14.18
N ASP A 191 -26.08 -3.02 -12.85
CA ASP A 191 -27.41 -2.64 -12.35
C ASP A 191 -27.49 -1.11 -12.48
N PRO A 192 -28.38 -0.55 -13.34
CA PRO A 192 -28.45 0.88 -13.55
C PRO A 192 -28.66 1.56 -12.20
N VAL A 193 -27.86 2.59 -11.94
CA VAL A 193 -28.12 3.52 -10.83
C VAL A 193 -29.55 4.00 -11.04
N LYS A 194 -30.42 3.75 -10.05
CA LYS A 194 -31.76 4.33 -10.08
C LYS A 194 -31.57 5.84 -9.98
N ALA A 195 -31.85 6.52 -11.10
CA ALA A 195 -31.89 7.98 -11.16
C ALA A 195 -33.02 8.54 -10.29
#